data_AF-A0A654EBB9-F1
#
_entry.id   AF-A0A654EBB9-F1
#
_cell.length_a   1.000
_cell.length_b   1.000
_cell.length_c   1.000
_cell.angle_alpha   90.00
_cell.angle_beta   90.00
_cell.angle_gamma   90.00
#
_symmetry.space_group_name_H-M   'P 1'
#
loop_
_entity.id
_entity.type
_entity.pdbx_description
1 polymer ?
#
loop_
_entity_poly.entity_id
_entity_poly.type
_entity_poly.pdbx_seq_one_letter_code
_entity_poly.pdbx_strand_id
1 'polypeptide(L)'
;MNLRAYLIGKKIDPDRLKSNESDLYKSFNIIFSQMHPDSFTAQKLFLINKLRRKYRLEKEPEENAVKQVKKVKPKIVPRLK
;
A
#
# COMPACT_ATOMS: atom_id res chain seq x y z
N MET A 1 -10.92 1.11 -17.20
CA MET A 1 -9.59 1.38 -16.62
C MET A 1 -9.23 0.20 -15.73
N ASN A 2 -8.00 -0.31 -15.76
CA ASN A 2 -7.59 -1.46 -14.92
C ASN A 2 -6.89 -0.98 -13.64
N LEU A 3 -6.99 -1.74 -12.54
CA LEU A 3 -6.36 -1.38 -11.26
C LEU A 3 -4.86 -1.13 -11.42
N ARG A 4 -4.16 -1.95 -12.22
CA ARG A 4 -2.71 -1.81 -12.47
C ARG A 4 -2.38 -0.44 -13.10
N ALA A 5 -3.11 -0.04 -14.13
CA ALA A 5 -2.94 1.25 -14.78
C ALA A 5 -3.29 2.42 -13.85
N TYR A 6 -4.31 2.24 -13.01
CA TYR A 6 -4.68 3.21 -11.98
C TYR A 6 -3.57 3.42 -10.94
N LEU A 7 -2.97 2.33 -10.44
CA LEU A 7 -1.88 2.40 -9.46
C LEU A 7 -0.64 3.09 -10.04
N ILE A 8 -0.25 2.75 -11.27
CA ILE A 8 0.84 3.41 -11.99
C ILE A 8 0.58 4.92 -12.11
N GLY A 9 -0.65 5.31 -12.50
CA GLY A 9 -1.05 6.72 -12.55
C GLY A 9 -0.98 7.44 -11.20
N LYS A 10 -1.16 6.71 -10.08
CA LYS A 10 -0.98 7.23 -8.71
C LYS A 10 0.46 7.14 -8.20
N LYS A 11 1.43 6.78 -9.04
CA LYS A 11 2.85 6.56 -8.69
C LYS A 11 3.05 5.44 -7.66
N ILE A 12 2.23 4.40 -7.74
CA ILE A 12 2.29 3.22 -6.88
C ILE A 12 2.73 2.04 -7.74
N ASP A 13 3.70 1.28 -7.24
CA ASP A 13 4.16 0.05 -7.86
C ASP A 13 3.18 -1.11 -7.60
N PRO A 14 2.47 -1.60 -8.64
CA PRO A 14 1.50 -2.68 -8.49
C PRO A 14 2.15 -4.03 -8.18
N ASP A 15 3.37 -4.26 -8.65
CA ASP A 15 4.09 -5.53 -8.47
C ASP A 15 4.61 -5.63 -7.03
N ARG A 16 5.16 -4.55 -6.47
CA ARG A 16 5.50 -4.48 -5.02
C ARG A 16 4.27 -4.61 -4.13
N LEU A 17 3.14 -4.03 -4.52
CA LEU A 17 1.88 -4.14 -3.77
C LEU A 17 1.38 -5.58 -3.74
N LYS A 18 1.36 -6.26 -4.89
CA LYS A 18 0.89 -7.64 -5.01
C LYS A 18 1.80 -8.63 -4.28
N SER A 19 3.12 -8.44 -4.34
CA SER A 19 4.09 -9.31 -3.67
C SER A 19 4.08 -9.18 -2.15
N ASN A 20 3.88 -7.97 -1.61
CA ASN A 20 3.81 -7.77 -0.16
C ASN A 20 2.42 -8.02 0.40
N GLU A 21 1.36 -7.59 -0.30
CA GLU A 21 -0.02 -7.59 0.19
C GLU A 21 -1.00 -8.12 -0.90
N SER A 22 -0.84 -9.39 -1.25
CA SER A 22 -1.66 -10.07 -2.27
C SER A 22 -3.17 -10.01 -1.99
N ASP A 23 -3.57 -10.15 -0.73
CA ASP A 23 -4.98 -10.08 -0.32
C ASP A 23 -5.57 -8.67 -0.48
N LEU A 24 -4.77 -7.65 -0.16
CA LEU A 24 -5.14 -6.25 -0.39
C LEU A 24 -5.27 -5.96 -1.89
N TYR A 25 -4.35 -6.48 -2.71
CA TYR A 25 -4.41 -6.32 -4.16
C TYR A 25 -5.67 -6.98 -4.75
N LYS A 26 -6.01 -8.20 -4.32
CA LYS A 26 -7.23 -8.90 -4.76
C LYS A 26 -8.50 -8.14 -4.35
N SER A 27 -8.60 -7.73 -3.08
CA SER A 27 -9.76 -6.96 -2.60
C SER A 27 -9.89 -5.62 -3.34
N PHE A 28 -8.78 -4.93 -3.58
CA PHE A 28 -8.75 -3.71 -4.38
C PHE A 28 -9.24 -3.97 -5.81
N ASN A 29 -8.84 -5.08 -6.43
CA ASN A 29 -9.27 -5.41 -7.79
C ASN A 29 -10.79 -5.65 -7.86
N ILE A 30 -11.35 -6.35 -6.87
CA ILE A 30 -12.79 -6.60 -6.78
C ILE A 30 -13.54 -5.28 -6.59
N ILE A 31 -13.14 -4.46 -5.61
CA ILE A 31 -13.81 -3.19 -5.32
C ILE A 31 -13.68 -2.23 -6.51
N PHE A 32 -12.49 -2.15 -7.11
CA PHE A 32 -12.23 -1.29 -8.27
C PHE A 32 -13.03 -1.73 -9.51
N SER A 33 -13.35 -3.02 -9.65
CA SER A 33 -14.24 -3.49 -10.72
C SER A 33 -15.71 -3.07 -10.53
N GLN A 34 -16.11 -2.79 -9.29
CA GLN A 34 -17.50 -2.47 -8.93
C GLN A 34 -17.78 -0.95 -8.95
N MET A 35 -16.76 -0.09 -9.05
CA MET A 35 -16.93 1.36 -8.92
C MET A 35 -15.95 2.18 -9.76
N HIS A 36 -16.31 3.45 -10.02
CA HIS A 36 -15.45 4.37 -10.76
C HIS A 36 -14.13 4.65 -10.00
N PRO A 37 -13.00 4.87 -10.70
CA PRO A 37 -11.70 5.18 -10.08
C PRO A 37 -11.73 6.36 -9.10
N ASP A 38 -12.55 7.38 -9.35
CA ASP A 38 -12.65 8.55 -8.48
C ASP A 38 -13.34 8.22 -7.16
N SER A 39 -14.46 7.51 -7.23
CA SER A 39 -15.18 7.02 -6.05
C SER A 39 -14.30 6.05 -5.25
N PHE A 40 -13.54 5.19 -5.92
CA PHE A 40 -12.55 4.32 -5.28
C PHE A 40 -11.46 5.14 -4.57
N THR A 41 -10.94 6.17 -5.25
CA THR A 41 -9.94 7.08 -4.69
C THR A 41 -10.47 7.75 -3.43
N ALA A 42 -11.69 8.26 -3.45
CA ALA A 42 -12.30 8.95 -2.32
C ALA A 42 -12.42 8.01 -1.10
N GLN A 43 -12.96 6.80 -1.28
CA GLN A 43 -13.13 5.84 -0.20
C GLN A 43 -11.81 5.30 0.35
N LYS A 44 -10.80 5.16 -0.50
CA LYS A 44 -9.51 4.53 -0.16
C LYS A 44 -8.37 5.55 -0.11
N LEU A 45 -8.66 6.84 -0.04
CA LEU A 45 -7.66 7.93 -0.16
C LEU A 45 -6.52 7.76 0.85
N PHE A 46 -6.87 7.51 2.11
CA PHE A 46 -5.89 7.29 3.18
C PHE A 46 -5.03 6.05 2.95
N LEU A 47 -5.61 4.97 2.42
CA LEU A 47 -4.89 3.75 2.08
C LEU A 47 -3.97 3.98 0.90
N ILE A 48 -4.47 4.57 -0.19
CA ILE A 48 -3.69 4.94 -1.38
C ILE A 48 -2.51 5.83 -0.98
N ASN A 49 -2.71 6.80 -0.10
CA ASN A 49 -1.62 7.65 0.39
C ASN A 49 -0.56 6.87 1.20
N LYS A 50 -0.98 5.89 2.02
CA LYS A 50 -0.04 4.99 2.72
C LYS A 50 0.72 4.12 1.72
N LEU A 51 0.02 3.53 0.74
CA LEU A 51 0.62 2.72 -0.31
C LEU A 51 1.58 3.53 -1.18
N ARG A 52 1.27 4.79 -1.48
CA ARG A 52 2.16 5.69 -2.23
C ARG A 52 3.44 6.02 -1.48
N ARG A 53 3.42 6.07 -0.15
CA ARG A 53 4.63 6.25 0.67
C ARG A 53 5.44 4.94 0.79
N LYS A 54 4.76 3.78 0.80
CA LYS A 54 5.37 2.46 1.01
C LYS A 54 5.90 1.81 -0.27
N TYR A 55 5.20 2.00 -1.38
CA TYR A 55 5.44 1.36 -2.69
C TYR A 55 5.51 2.42 -3.79
N ARG A 56 6.26 3.50 -3.55
CA ARG A 56 6.43 4.58 -4.52
C ARG A 56 7.13 4.02 -5.77
N LEU A 57 6.56 4.30 -6.94
CA LEU A 57 7.20 4.00 -8.22
C LEU A 57 8.26 5.07 -8.50
N GLU A 58 9.42 4.95 -7.85
CA GLU A 58 10.63 5.69 -8.21
C GLU A 58 11.30 4.94 -9.35
N LYS A 59 11.67 5.69 -10.38
CA LYS A 59 11.94 5.19 -11.71
C LYS A 59 13.33 4.58 -11.77
N GLU A 60 13.56 3.43 -11.14
CA GLU A 60 14.54 2.39 -11.52
C GLU A 60 14.07 1.04 -10.94
N PRO A 61 14.11 -0.06 -11.72
CA PRO A 61 13.68 -1.38 -11.28
C PRO A 61 14.77 -2.00 -10.40
N GLU A 62 14.96 -1.49 -9.19
CA GLU A 62 15.79 -2.19 -8.20
C GLU A 62 14.94 -3.20 -7.42
N GLU A 63 15.24 -4.46 -7.71
CA GLU A 63 14.94 -5.64 -6.91
C GLU A 63 15.38 -5.43 -5.43
N ASN A 64 14.72 -6.17 -4.53
CA ASN A 64 15.09 -6.34 -3.12
C ASN A 64 14.89 -5.16 -2.15
N ALA A 65 13.76 -5.19 -1.44
CA ALA A 65 13.69 -4.69 -0.05
C ALA A 65 12.67 -5.49 0.76
N VAL A 66 13.11 -6.68 1.15
CA VAL A 66 12.63 -7.38 2.34
C VAL A 66 12.85 -6.47 3.57
N LYS A 67 11.87 -6.44 4.50
CA LYS A 67 11.93 -6.07 5.95
C LYS A 67 11.49 -4.66 6.43
N GLN A 68 10.58 -4.73 7.44
CA GLN A 68 10.37 -3.87 8.64
C GLN A 68 9.33 -2.73 8.51
N VAL A 69 8.38 -2.54 9.45
CA VAL A 69 8.52 -2.54 10.91
C VAL A 69 7.33 -3.22 11.61
N LYS A 70 7.61 -4.33 12.31
CA LYS A 70 6.76 -4.83 13.40
C LYS A 70 6.65 -3.70 14.44
N LYS A 71 5.45 -3.25 14.79
CA LYS A 71 5.26 -2.44 16.01
C LYS A 71 5.55 -3.31 17.21
N VAL A 72 6.82 -3.39 17.62
CA VAL A 72 7.17 -3.86 18.95
C VAL A 72 6.65 -2.80 19.91
N LYS A 73 5.72 -3.22 20.78
CA LYS A 73 5.13 -2.40 21.83
C LYS A 73 6.28 -1.96 22.76
N PRO A 74 6.44 -0.67 23.13
CA PRO A 74 7.35 -0.35 24.20
C PRO A 74 6.73 -0.88 25.51
N LYS A 75 7.42 -1.82 26.16
CA LYS A 75 7.18 -2.24 27.54
C LYS A 75 8.46 -1.93 28.30
N ILE A 76 8.35 -1.27 29.46
CA ILE A 76 9.27 -1.17 30.64
C ILE A 76 9.21 0.28 31.18
N VAL A 77 9.03 0.63 32.47
CA VAL A 77 8.63 0.02 33.77
C VAL A 77 8.28 1.20 34.72
N PRO A 78 7.53 1.03 35.83
CA PRO A 78 7.28 2.13 36.78
C PRO A 78 8.56 2.51 37.55
N ARG A 79 8.77 3.82 37.80
CA ARG A 79 9.83 4.33 38.68
C ARG A 79 9.36 4.23 40.14
N LEU A 80 10.09 3.46 40.94
CA LEU A 80 10.05 3.54 42.41
C LEU A 80 10.99 4.67 42.86
N LYS A 81 10.48 5.58 43.69
CA LYS A 81 11.28 6.39 44.62
C LYS A 81 10.47 6.60 45.89
#